data_AF-A0A7S2HAI2-F1
#
_entry.id   AF-A0A7S2HAI2-F1
#
_cell.length_a   1.000
_cell.length_b   1.000
_cell.length_c   1.000
_cell.angle_alpha   90.00
_cell.angle_beta   90.00
_cell.angle_gamma   90.00
#
_symmetry.space_group_name_H-M   'P 1'
#
loop_
_entity.id
_entity.type
_entity.pdbx_description
1 polymer ?
#
loop_
_entity_poly.entity_id
_entity_poly.type
_entity_poly.pdbx_seq_one_letter_code
_entity_poly.pdbx_strand_id
1 'polypeptide(L)'
;FFSIFAYLWLLFILMGPTPNSVDVAEGVTTFIFFPVLVFISFLADVRKLPGQKPKEDGNEVHPDMTKEQVEEMSKKVKEKYGNDLTHMQIMALIDFELSRGQNQSRAYHRVNATRALFRGKTLKSD
;
A
#
# COMPACT_ATOMS: atom_id res chain seq x y z
N PHE A 1 -0.96 18.02 1.93
CA PHE A 1 -2.09 18.61 1.19
C PHE A 1 -3.29 18.87 2.10
N PHE A 2 -3.74 17.91 2.92
CA PHE A 2 -4.90 18.05 3.81
C PHE A 2 -4.86 19.22 4.81
N SER A 3 -3.69 19.58 5.36
CA SER A 3 -3.61 20.75 6.27
C SER A 3 -3.94 22.08 5.60
N ILE A 4 -3.47 22.32 4.37
CA ILE A 4 -3.71 23.59 3.66
C ILE A 4 -5.21 23.74 3.36
N PHE A 5 -5.85 22.66 2.92
CA PHE A 5 -7.29 22.64 2.69
C PHE A 5 -8.09 22.99 3.95
N ALA A 6 -7.69 22.48 5.13
CA ALA A 6 -8.36 22.80 6.39
C ALA A 6 -8.25 24.29 6.75
N TYR A 7 -7.09 24.93 6.55
CA TYR A 7 -6.93 26.36 6.78
C TYR A 7 -7.72 27.23 5.80
N LEU A 8 -7.79 26.83 4.53
CA LEU A 8 -8.61 27.51 3.52
C LEU A 8 -10.11 27.39 3.85
N TRP A 9 -10.53 26.22 4.34
CA TRP A 9 -11.91 26.01 4.80
C TRP A 9 -12.24 26.85 6.03
N LEU A 10 -11.32 26.97 6.98
CA LEU A 10 -11.45 27.85 8.15
C LEU A 10 -11.60 29.33 7.74
N LEU A 11 -10.81 29.79 6.79
CA LEU A 11 -10.95 31.14 6.23
C LEU A 11 -12.30 31.33 5.52
N PHE A 12 -12.74 30.31 4.78
CA PHE A 12 -14.01 30.36 4.06
C PHE A 12 -15.22 30.50 4.99
N ILE A 13 -15.27 29.75 6.10
CA ILE A 13 -16.36 29.85 7.10
C ILE A 13 -16.31 31.14 7.93
N LEU A 14 -15.16 31.82 7.98
CA LEU A 14 -14.99 33.06 8.77
C LEU A 14 -15.22 34.32 7.94
N MET A 15 -14.90 34.27 6.64
CA MET A 15 -14.80 35.46 5.78
C MET A 15 -15.73 35.42 4.55
N GLY A 16 -16.46 34.33 4.34
CA GLY A 16 -17.33 34.16 3.18
C GLY A 16 -18.62 35.01 3.25
N PRO A 17 -19.76 34.49 3.74
CA PRO A 17 -21.04 35.20 3.65
C PRO A 17 -21.27 36.28 4.72
N THR A 18 -21.20 35.94 6.01
CA THR A 18 -21.52 36.88 7.10
C THR A 18 -20.44 36.93 8.18
N PRO A 19 -19.69 38.05 8.31
CA PRO A 19 -18.69 38.17 9.35
C PRO A 19 -19.34 38.16 10.74
N ASN A 20 -18.85 37.29 11.62
CA ASN A 20 -19.26 37.17 13.03
C ASN A 20 -20.69 36.66 13.30
N SER A 21 -21.38 36.07 12.31
CA SER A 21 -22.66 35.39 12.54
C SER A 21 -22.81 34.21 11.59
N VAL A 22 -23.24 33.06 12.11
CA VAL A 22 -23.47 31.86 11.30
C VAL A 22 -24.88 31.90 10.75
N ASP A 23 -25.01 32.06 9.44
CA ASP A 23 -26.30 32.02 8.76
C ASP A 23 -26.76 30.57 8.52
N VAL A 24 -28.07 30.37 8.38
CA VAL A 24 -28.68 29.05 8.19
C VAL A 24 -28.09 28.32 6.98
N ALA A 25 -27.73 29.06 5.93
CA ALA A 25 -27.09 28.50 4.73
C ALA A 25 -25.69 27.92 4.98
N GLU A 26 -24.89 28.54 5.86
CA GLU A 26 -23.54 28.06 6.23
C GLU A 26 -23.63 26.78 7.07
N GLY A 27 -24.57 26.74 8.01
CA GLY A 27 -24.88 25.58 8.83
C GLY A 27 -25.33 24.39 7.97
N VAL A 28 -26.27 24.63 7.03
CA VAL A 28 -26.75 23.59 6.11
C VAL A 28 -25.62 23.07 5.22
N THR A 29 -24.76 23.95 4.71
CA THR A 29 -23.60 23.54 3.90
C THR A 29 -22.67 22.62 4.69
N THR A 30 -22.28 23.03 5.90
CA THR A 30 -21.39 22.22 6.76
C THR A 30 -22.03 20.90 7.17
N PHE A 31 -23.35 20.91 7.44
CA PHE A 31 -24.11 19.71 7.76
C PHE A 31 -24.15 18.71 6.60
N ILE A 32 -24.24 19.18 5.35
CA ILE A 32 -24.18 18.35 4.14
C ILE A 32 -22.74 17.87 3.84
N PHE A 33 -21.72 18.63 4.22
CA PHE A 33 -20.32 18.21 4.04
C PHE A 33 -20.00 16.91 4.77
N PHE A 34 -20.60 16.66 5.94
CA PHE A 34 -20.40 15.43 6.70
C PHE A 34 -20.77 14.16 5.91
N PRO A 35 -22.03 13.97 5.43
CA PRO A 35 -22.38 12.81 4.62
C PRO A 35 -21.66 12.77 3.27
N VAL A 36 -21.36 13.92 2.65
CA VAL A 36 -20.59 13.97 1.39
C VAL A 36 -19.17 13.43 1.58
N LEU A 37 -18.47 13.85 2.63
CA LEU A 37 -17.12 13.35 2.94
C LEU A 37 -17.13 11.86 3.29
N VAL A 38 -18.12 11.39 4.03
CA VAL A 38 -18.32 9.96 4.32
C VAL A 38 -18.55 9.18 3.02
N PHE A 39 -19.36 9.71 2.10
CA PHE A 39 -19.62 9.08 0.81
C PHE A 39 -18.38 9.03 -0.09
N ILE A 40 -17.60 10.11 -0.17
CA ILE A 40 -16.34 10.14 -0.92
C ILE A 40 -15.33 9.17 -0.30
N SER A 41 -15.22 9.13 1.03
CA SER A 41 -14.36 8.17 1.73
C SER A 41 -14.79 6.73 1.47
N PHE A 42 -16.09 6.46 1.50
CA PHE A 42 -16.65 5.15 1.19
C PHE A 42 -16.38 4.76 -0.26
N LEU A 43 -16.58 5.66 -1.23
CA LEU A 43 -16.24 5.39 -2.63
C LEU A 43 -14.74 5.15 -2.84
N ALA A 44 -13.88 5.87 -2.12
CA ALA A 44 -12.43 5.69 -2.18
C ALA A 44 -11.99 4.35 -1.57
N ASP A 45 -12.65 3.91 -0.49
CA ASP A 45 -12.32 2.67 0.24
C ASP A 45 -12.91 1.43 -0.45
N VAL A 46 -14.13 1.53 -0.96
CA VAL A 46 -14.84 0.42 -1.62
C VAL A 46 -14.22 0.02 -2.96
N ARG A 47 -13.20 0.75 -3.45
CA ARG A 47 -12.30 0.34 -4.55
C ARG A 47 -13.03 -0.51 -5.60
N LYS A 48 -14.07 0.05 -6.21
CA LYS A 48 -14.71 -0.53 -7.40
C LYS A 48 -13.87 -0.25 -8.65
N LEU A 49 -12.57 -0.52 -8.57
CA LEU A 49 -11.69 -0.63 -9.72
C LEU A 49 -11.14 -2.05 -9.74
N PRO A 50 -11.77 -2.96 -10.50
CA PRO A 50 -11.07 -4.14 -10.97
C PRO A 50 -9.90 -3.65 -11.83
N GLY A 51 -8.70 -3.54 -11.25
CA GLY A 51 -7.50 -3.12 -11.98
C GLY A 51 -6.75 -1.90 -11.45
N GLN A 52 -6.99 -1.44 -10.22
CA GLN A 52 -5.99 -0.61 -9.54
C GLN A 52 -4.78 -1.49 -9.21
N LYS A 53 -3.88 -1.63 -10.19
CA LYS A 53 -2.53 -2.12 -9.98
C LYS A 53 -1.87 -1.20 -8.94
N PRO A 54 -1.05 -1.73 -8.02
CA PRO A 54 -0.20 -0.91 -7.16
C PRO A 54 0.53 0.12 -8.02
N LYS A 55 0.71 1.34 -7.51
CA LYS A 55 1.51 2.36 -8.19
C LYS A 55 2.89 1.74 -8.49
N GLU A 56 3.19 1.57 -9.76
CA GLU A 56 4.52 1.18 -10.25
C GLU A 56 5.46 2.38 -10.06
N ASP A 57 5.85 2.66 -8.82
CA ASP A 57 7.15 3.27 -8.60
C ASP A 57 8.15 2.15 -8.86
N GLY A 58 8.81 2.20 -10.03
CA GLY A 58 9.62 1.12 -10.64
C GLY A 58 10.85 0.64 -9.84
N ASN A 59 10.88 0.87 -8.53
CA ASN A 59 11.88 0.40 -7.58
C ASN A 59 11.28 -0.29 -6.34
N GLU A 60 9.96 -0.35 -6.19
CA GLU A 60 9.36 -0.87 -4.96
C GLU A 60 9.01 -2.35 -5.09
N VAL A 61 10.05 -3.15 -4.89
CA VAL A 61 9.88 -4.48 -4.33
C VAL A 61 9.04 -4.34 -3.05
N HIS A 62 8.02 -5.21 -2.90
CA HIS A 62 7.17 -5.34 -1.72
C HIS A 62 7.92 -4.94 -0.43
N PRO A 63 7.39 -4.04 0.44
CA PRO A 63 8.15 -3.38 1.52
C PRO A 63 8.79 -4.32 2.55
N ASP A 64 8.44 -5.61 2.51
CA ASP A 64 8.91 -6.65 3.41
C ASP A 64 10.10 -7.47 2.85
N MET A 65 10.52 -7.25 1.59
CA MET A 65 11.60 -8.03 0.99
C MET A 65 12.95 -7.33 1.11
N THR A 66 13.90 -8.04 1.74
CA THR A 66 15.32 -7.64 1.77
C THR A 66 15.91 -7.70 0.36
N LYS A 67 16.79 -6.75 0.00
CA LYS A 67 17.47 -6.68 -1.32
C LYS A 67 18.06 -8.02 -1.78
N GLU A 68 18.59 -8.80 -0.84
CA GLU A 68 19.16 -10.13 -1.09
C GLU A 68 18.12 -11.16 -1.55
N GLN A 69 16.92 -11.15 -0.96
CA GLN A 69 15.83 -12.06 -1.31
C GLN A 69 15.29 -11.78 -2.72
N VAL A 70 15.27 -10.50 -3.11
CA VAL A 70 14.88 -10.07 -4.46
C VAL A 70 15.87 -10.58 -5.49
N GLU A 71 17.17 -10.49 -5.18
CA GLU A 71 18.21 -10.96 -6.07
C GLU A 71 18.13 -12.48 -6.25
N GLU A 72 17.91 -13.23 -5.15
CA GLU A 72 17.72 -14.68 -5.20
C GLU A 72 16.48 -15.06 -6.02
N MET A 73 15.35 -14.37 -5.82
CA MET A 73 14.12 -14.60 -6.58
C MET A 73 14.28 -14.27 -8.06
N SER A 74 15.01 -13.19 -8.38
CA SER A 74 15.31 -12.85 -9.77
C SER A 74 16.19 -13.91 -10.46
N LYS A 75 17.15 -14.50 -9.74
CA LYS A 75 17.98 -15.61 -10.25
C LYS A 75 17.13 -16.86 -10.50
N LYS A 76 16.26 -17.23 -9.55
CA LYS A 76 15.34 -18.37 -9.69
C LYS A 76 14.37 -18.20 -10.88
N VAL A 77 13.86 -16.99 -11.09
CA VAL A 77 12.96 -16.70 -12.23
C VAL A 77 13.71 -16.82 -13.56
N LYS A 78 14.91 -16.25 -13.66
CA LYS A 78 15.74 -16.35 -14.87
C LYS A 78 16.16 -17.79 -15.17
N GLU A 79 16.45 -18.58 -14.15
CA GLU A 79 16.78 -20.01 -14.29
C GLU A 79 15.58 -20.82 -14.80
N LYS A 80 14.37 -20.53 -14.30
CA LYS A 80 13.16 -21.29 -14.61
C LYS A 80 12.49 -20.92 -15.94
N TYR A 81 12.61 -19.68 -16.38
CA TYR A 81 11.90 -19.16 -17.57
C TYR A 81 12.82 -18.62 -18.68
N GLY A 82 14.15 -18.69 -18.49
CA GLY A 82 15.14 -18.24 -19.47
C GLY A 82 15.62 -16.82 -19.24
N ASN A 83 16.71 -16.44 -19.93
CA ASN A 83 17.44 -15.21 -19.64
C ASN A 83 16.92 -13.96 -20.38
N ASP A 84 15.92 -14.13 -21.25
CA ASP A 84 15.42 -13.08 -22.15
C ASP A 84 14.21 -12.30 -21.60
N LEU A 85 14.04 -12.28 -20.27
CA LEU A 85 12.94 -11.57 -19.63
C LEU A 85 13.33 -10.13 -19.29
N THR A 86 12.46 -9.19 -19.66
CA THR A 86 12.57 -7.79 -19.23
C THR A 86 12.43 -7.69 -17.71
N HIS A 87 13.08 -6.69 -17.10
CA HIS A 87 12.97 -6.42 -15.66
C HIS A 87 11.51 -6.39 -15.17
N MET A 88 10.62 -5.76 -15.95
CA MET A 88 9.18 -5.73 -15.68
C MET A 88 8.53 -7.12 -15.64
N GLN A 89 8.91 -8.01 -16.56
CA GLN A 89 8.39 -9.38 -16.61
C GLN A 89 8.91 -10.22 -15.44
N ILE A 90 10.19 -10.02 -15.07
CA ILE A 90 10.79 -10.67 -13.90
C ILE A 90 10.03 -10.25 -12.63
N MET A 91 9.77 -8.95 -12.45
CA MET A 91 9.05 -8.45 -11.29
C MET A 91 7.62 -8.98 -11.23
N ALA A 92 6.90 -8.99 -12.36
CA ALA A 92 5.57 -9.58 -12.43
C ALA A 92 5.57 -11.08 -12.08
N LEU A 93 6.63 -11.81 -12.47
CA LEU A 93 6.76 -13.23 -12.14
C LEU A 93 7.10 -13.48 -10.67
N ILE A 94 7.93 -12.62 -10.08
CA ILE A 94 8.24 -12.65 -8.64
C ILE A 94 6.96 -12.42 -7.83
N ASP A 95 6.18 -11.40 -8.20
CA ASP A 95 4.92 -11.07 -7.54
C ASP A 95 3.89 -12.20 -7.67
N PHE A 96 3.81 -12.82 -8.84
CA PHE A 96 2.97 -14.00 -9.09
C PHE A 96 3.38 -15.19 -8.20
N GLU A 97 4.67 -15.50 -8.10
CA GLU A 97 5.16 -16.61 -7.27
C GLU A 97 4.98 -16.32 -5.76
N LEU A 98 5.15 -15.07 -5.32
CA LEU A 98 4.89 -14.62 -3.95
C LEU A 98 3.41 -14.77 -3.58
N SER A 99 2.52 -14.29 -4.45
CA SER A 99 1.07 -14.39 -4.26
C SER A 99 0.61 -15.84 -4.16
N ARG A 100 1.24 -16.74 -4.92
CA ARG A 100 0.99 -18.18 -4.84
C ARG A 100 1.43 -18.79 -3.51
N GLY A 101 2.51 -18.25 -2.92
CA GLY A 101 3.05 -18.69 -1.64
C GLY A 101 2.36 -18.08 -0.40
N GLN A 102 1.64 -16.96 -0.56
CA GLN A 102 1.15 -16.10 0.53
C GLN A 102 0.00 -16.65 1.38
N ASN A 103 -0.55 -17.83 1.06
CA ASN A 103 -1.54 -18.53 1.90
C ASN A 103 -0.90 -19.16 3.17
N GLN A 104 0.16 -18.57 3.72
CA GLN A 104 0.74 -19.03 4.97
C GLN A 104 -0.02 -18.41 6.14
N SER A 105 -0.51 -19.27 7.03
CA SER A 105 -1.17 -18.82 8.27
C SER A 105 -0.26 -17.87 9.06
N ARG A 106 -0.82 -16.89 9.78
CA ARG A 106 -0.07 -15.96 10.65
C ARG A 106 0.92 -16.65 11.59
N ALA A 107 0.62 -17.89 11.99
CA ALA A 107 1.51 -18.73 12.80
C ALA A 107 2.82 -19.08 12.06
N TYR A 108 2.79 -19.28 10.75
CA TYR A 108 3.94 -19.61 9.92
C TYR A 108 5.04 -18.55 10.00
N HIS A 109 4.67 -17.27 9.92
CA HIS A 109 5.62 -16.15 10.03
C HIS A 109 6.28 -16.10 11.41
N ARG A 110 5.50 -16.35 12.48
CA ARG A 110 6.03 -16.40 13.85
C ARG A 110 7.03 -17.54 13.99
N VAL A 111 6.64 -18.75 13.56
CA VAL A 111 7.50 -19.93 13.62
C VAL A 111 8.76 -19.72 12.80
N ASN A 112 8.67 -19.16 11.59
CA ASN A 112 9.83 -18.95 10.73
C ASN A 112 10.76 -17.86 11.25
N ALA A 113 10.24 -16.79 11.86
CA ALA A 113 11.05 -15.77 12.53
C ALA A 113 11.78 -16.34 13.75
N THR A 114 11.08 -17.07 14.64
CA THR A 114 11.74 -17.77 15.76
C THR A 114 12.76 -18.78 15.24
N ARG A 115 12.44 -19.50 14.17
CA ARG A 115 13.36 -20.47 13.57
C ARG A 115 14.56 -19.79 12.95
N ALA A 116 14.43 -18.63 12.32
CA ALA A 116 15.57 -17.87 11.81
C ALA A 116 16.48 -17.34 12.92
N LEU A 117 15.89 -16.90 14.05
CA LEU A 117 16.63 -16.40 15.21
C LEU A 117 17.36 -17.50 15.99
N PHE A 118 16.72 -18.67 16.16
CA PHE A 118 17.22 -19.73 17.03
C PHE A 118 17.86 -20.92 16.29
N ARG A 119 17.71 -21.03 14.96
CA ARG A 119 18.39 -22.07 14.18
C ARG A 119 19.85 -21.65 13.97
N GLY A 120 20.68 -22.02 14.94
CA GLY A 120 22.13 -21.94 14.83
C GLY A 120 22.60 -22.58 13.51
N LYS A 121 23.51 -21.89 12.81
CA LYS A 121 24.12 -22.40 11.58
C LYS A 121 24.77 -23.75 11.88
N THR A 122 24.27 -24.83 11.28
CA THR A 122 24.99 -26.10 11.29
C THR A 122 26.29 -25.90 10.52
N LEU A 123 27.41 -25.89 11.25
CA LEU A 123 28.73 -25.90 10.64
C LEU A 123 28.84 -27.20 9.84
N LYS A 124 29.15 -27.07 8.55
CA LYS A 124 29.44 -28.19 7.67
C LYS A 124 30.74 -28.81 8.18
N SER A 125 30.66 -29.99 8.77
CA SER A 125 31.84 -30.80 9.08
C SER A 125 32.42 -31.30 7.76
N ASP A 126 33.67 -30.90 7.49
CA ASP A 126 34.49 -31.40 6.39
C ASP A 126 34.79 -32.90 6.53
#